data_AF-A0A6J6YTR0-F1
#
_entry.id   AF-A0A6J6YTR0-F1
#
_cell.length_a   1.000
_cell.length_b   1.000
_cell.length_c   1.000
_cell.angle_alpha   90.00
_cell.angle_beta   90.00
_cell.angle_gamma   90.00
#
_symmetry.space_group_name_H-M   'P 1'
#
loop_
_entity.id
_entity.type
_entity.pdbx_description
1 polymer ?
#
loop_
_entity_poly.entity_id
_entity_poly.type
_entity_poly.pdbx_seq_one_letter_code
_entity_poly.pdbx_strand_id
1 'polypeptide(L)'
;MAFTLANGFAYVELARQAGLPVDAFAPRLSFFFNAHIDFFEEIAKYRAARRIWARWMTERYGATSERSMQLRFHTQTAGVSLTAQQPEVNIVRTAIEALAGVLGGTQSLHTNSMDEALALPTERSARIALRTQQVIAYETNVAHVADPLGGSYYVEALTDEMERRAEEIFAKIDEMGHGSMLEGCIVGIDENWFQGRIADSAYDLERAFNRGERTIVGVSKFLEGNEEDQMDTLKITNADEKKQRERLSSVKQDRNEAAVQDALDRLAKDAVDTEVNLMPALIDASNVYATVGEMMNTMAGVFGRHVEVPTI
;
A
#
# COMPACT_ATOMS: atom_id res chain seq x y z
N MET A 1 0.41 -2.43 -10.15
CA MET A 1 -0.30 -3.72 -10.06
C MET A 1 0.66 -4.91 -10.13
N ALA A 2 1.37 -5.10 -11.25
CA ALA A 2 2.27 -6.25 -11.42
C ALA A 2 3.29 -6.39 -10.27
N PHE A 3 4.03 -5.34 -9.92
CA PHE A 3 5.01 -5.42 -8.81
C PHE A 3 4.39 -5.84 -7.47
N THR A 4 3.18 -5.39 -7.16
CA THR A 4 2.45 -5.81 -5.95
C THR A 4 2.10 -7.30 -5.98
N LEU A 5 1.63 -7.81 -7.12
CA LEU A 5 1.28 -9.23 -7.27
C LEU A 5 2.53 -10.11 -7.26
N ALA A 6 3.61 -9.67 -7.91
CA ALA A 6 4.91 -10.34 -7.86
C ALA A 6 5.43 -10.47 -6.42
N ASN A 7 5.34 -9.40 -5.63
CA ASN A 7 5.67 -9.46 -4.20
C ASN A 7 4.73 -10.42 -3.44
N GLY A 8 3.44 -10.45 -3.78
CA GLY A 8 2.50 -11.43 -3.23
C GLY A 8 2.92 -12.88 -3.52
N PHE A 9 3.36 -13.16 -4.74
CA PHE A 9 3.89 -14.45 -5.17
C PHE A 9 5.21 -14.80 -4.46
N ALA A 10 6.13 -13.83 -4.33
CA ALA A 10 7.35 -13.96 -3.57
C ALA A 10 7.07 -14.33 -2.09
N TYR A 11 6.10 -13.69 -1.45
CA TYR A 11 5.69 -14.04 -0.08
C TYR A 11 5.04 -15.44 0.01
N VAL A 12 4.30 -15.87 -1.01
CA VAL A 12 3.79 -17.24 -1.08
C VAL A 12 4.94 -18.25 -1.17
N GLU A 13 5.94 -17.98 -2.01
CA GLU A 13 7.14 -18.82 -2.13
C GLU A 13 7.95 -18.86 -0.83
N LEU A 14 8.16 -17.72 -0.19
CA LEU A 14 8.87 -17.63 1.09
C LEU A 14 8.15 -18.41 2.22
N ALA A 15 6.83 -18.28 2.32
CA ALA A 15 6.05 -19.04 3.30
C ALA A 15 6.11 -20.56 3.04
N ARG A 16 6.14 -20.98 1.77
CA ARG A 16 6.33 -22.40 1.41
C ARG A 16 7.73 -22.88 1.74
N GLN A 17 8.77 -22.07 1.53
CA GLN A 17 10.14 -22.38 1.94
C GLN A 17 10.23 -22.59 3.46
N ALA A 18 9.47 -21.81 4.23
CA ALA A 18 9.30 -22.00 5.68
C ALA A 18 8.40 -23.21 6.06
N GLY A 19 8.01 -24.06 5.09
CA GLY A 19 7.24 -25.28 5.32
C GLY A 19 5.74 -25.10 5.49
N LEU A 20 5.19 -23.89 5.26
CA LEU A 20 3.76 -23.63 5.40
C LEU A 20 3.00 -24.08 4.13
N PRO A 21 1.96 -24.93 4.25
CA PRO A 21 1.06 -25.21 3.13
C PRO A 21 0.35 -23.93 2.67
N VAL A 22 0.20 -23.75 1.36
CA VAL A 22 -0.40 -22.52 0.76
C VAL A 22 -1.75 -22.19 1.40
N ASP A 23 -2.62 -23.18 1.54
CA ASP A 23 -3.97 -23.00 2.10
C ASP A 23 -3.98 -22.69 3.61
N ALA A 24 -2.85 -22.84 4.32
CA ALA A 24 -2.75 -22.49 5.74
C ALA A 24 -2.60 -20.97 5.98
N PHE A 25 -2.03 -20.23 5.02
CA PHE A 25 -1.76 -18.80 5.18
C PHE A 25 -2.41 -17.91 4.11
N ALA A 26 -2.54 -18.38 2.86
CA ALA A 26 -3.11 -17.59 1.77
C ALA A 26 -4.51 -17.01 2.05
N PRO A 27 -5.43 -17.71 2.75
CA PRO A 27 -6.73 -17.16 3.15
C PRO A 27 -6.65 -15.96 4.11
N ARG A 28 -5.46 -15.58 4.58
CA ARG A 28 -5.20 -14.42 5.45
C ARG A 28 -4.42 -13.32 4.74
N LEU A 29 -3.93 -13.54 3.52
CA LEU A 29 -3.31 -12.49 2.73
C LEU A 29 -4.35 -11.44 2.31
N SER A 30 -3.91 -10.19 2.28
CA SER A 30 -4.67 -9.05 1.77
C SER A 30 -3.73 -8.14 0.98
N PHE A 31 -4.32 -7.33 0.12
CA PHE A 31 -3.63 -6.42 -0.77
C PHE A 31 -4.04 -4.98 -0.48
N PHE A 32 -3.23 -4.06 -0.98
CA PHE A 32 -3.52 -2.64 -0.90
C PHE A 32 -3.17 -1.99 -2.23
N PHE A 33 -4.12 -1.27 -2.82
CA PHE A 33 -3.95 -0.55 -4.06
C PHE A 33 -4.37 0.92 -3.93
N ASN A 34 -3.71 1.77 -4.72
CA ASN A 34 -4.15 3.14 -4.99
C ASN A 34 -5.33 3.15 -5.98
N ALA A 35 -6.30 4.06 -5.83
CA ALA A 35 -7.27 4.46 -6.85
C ALA A 35 -6.89 5.81 -7.46
N HIS A 36 -6.33 5.79 -8.67
CA HIS A 36 -5.94 6.99 -9.41
C HIS A 36 -7.09 7.61 -10.21
N ILE A 37 -6.86 8.82 -10.75
CA ILE A 37 -7.86 9.60 -11.48
C ILE A 37 -8.33 8.98 -12.82
N ASP A 38 -7.59 8.01 -13.40
CA ASP A 38 -8.07 7.30 -14.59
C ASP A 38 -9.11 6.25 -14.21
N PHE A 39 -10.38 6.66 -14.31
CA PHE A 39 -11.51 5.95 -13.75
C PHE A 39 -11.65 4.50 -14.26
N PHE A 40 -11.58 4.28 -15.57
CA PHE A 40 -11.80 2.95 -16.14
C PHE A 40 -10.56 2.06 -16.02
N GLU A 41 -9.37 2.64 -16.14
CA GLU A 41 -8.11 1.93 -15.98
C GLU A 41 -8.00 1.32 -14.58
N GLU A 42 -8.40 2.07 -13.57
CA GLU A 42 -8.43 1.63 -12.18
C GLU A 42 -9.39 0.46 -11.94
N ILE A 43 -10.62 0.54 -12.47
CA ILE A 43 -11.61 -0.54 -12.36
C ILE A 43 -11.09 -1.81 -13.05
N ALA A 44 -10.54 -1.68 -14.27
CA ALA A 44 -9.95 -2.79 -15.01
C ALA A 44 -8.77 -3.42 -14.27
N LYS A 45 -7.90 -2.61 -13.66
CA LYS A 45 -6.77 -3.06 -12.83
C LYS A 45 -7.23 -3.96 -11.69
N TYR A 46 -8.26 -3.58 -10.94
CA TYR A 46 -8.75 -4.39 -9.82
C TYR A 46 -9.33 -5.73 -10.27
N ARG A 47 -10.06 -5.74 -11.38
CA ARG A 47 -10.64 -6.95 -11.98
C ARG A 47 -9.53 -7.88 -12.47
N ALA A 48 -8.55 -7.34 -13.19
CA ALA A 48 -7.39 -8.09 -13.69
C ALA A 48 -6.58 -8.69 -12.54
N ALA A 49 -6.30 -7.91 -11.49
CA ALA A 49 -5.55 -8.38 -10.32
C ALA A 49 -6.18 -9.61 -9.66
N ARG A 50 -7.52 -9.63 -9.50
CA ARG A 50 -8.23 -10.79 -8.94
C ARG A 50 -8.10 -12.03 -9.84
N ARG A 51 -8.25 -11.87 -11.15
CA ARG A 51 -8.16 -12.97 -12.12
C ARG A 51 -6.76 -13.56 -12.18
N ILE A 52 -5.74 -12.71 -12.23
CA ILE A 52 -4.32 -13.10 -12.18
C ILE A 52 -4.02 -13.88 -10.90
N TRP A 53 -4.39 -13.32 -9.73
CA TRP A 53 -4.10 -13.94 -8.44
C TRP A 53 -4.74 -15.32 -8.34
N ALA A 54 -6.03 -15.44 -8.66
CA ALA A 54 -6.73 -16.73 -8.64
C ALA A 54 -6.06 -17.76 -9.55
N ARG A 55 -5.65 -17.36 -10.77
CA ARG A 55 -4.94 -18.25 -11.70
C ARG A 55 -3.61 -18.71 -11.13
N TRP A 56 -2.74 -17.80 -10.71
CA TRP A 56 -1.41 -18.13 -10.19
C TRP A 56 -1.48 -19.00 -8.93
N MET A 57 -2.38 -18.68 -8.00
CA MET A 57 -2.58 -19.49 -6.79
C MET A 57 -2.99 -20.92 -7.13
N THR A 58 -3.84 -21.11 -8.15
CA THR A 58 -4.31 -22.44 -8.56
C THR A 58 -3.24 -23.18 -9.38
N GLU A 59 -2.78 -22.58 -10.47
CA GLU A 59 -1.97 -23.25 -11.49
C GLU A 59 -0.50 -23.39 -11.09
N ARG A 60 0.08 -22.36 -10.47
CA ARG A 60 1.50 -22.35 -10.09
C ARG A 60 1.72 -22.86 -8.67
N TYR A 61 0.84 -22.49 -7.75
CA TYR A 61 1.03 -22.78 -6.32
C TYR A 61 0.13 -23.89 -5.78
N GLY A 62 -0.77 -24.44 -6.60
CA GLY A 62 -1.58 -25.61 -6.24
C GLY A 62 -2.56 -25.38 -5.09
N ALA A 63 -3.02 -24.14 -4.89
CA ALA A 63 -4.03 -23.83 -3.90
C ALA A 63 -5.32 -24.59 -4.20
N THR A 64 -5.91 -25.21 -3.19
CA THR A 64 -7.15 -25.99 -3.33
C THR A 64 -8.34 -25.29 -2.67
N SER A 65 -8.08 -24.38 -1.74
CA SER A 65 -9.14 -23.59 -1.11
C SER A 65 -9.54 -22.40 -1.99
N GLU A 66 -10.84 -22.24 -2.22
CA GLU A 66 -11.39 -21.04 -2.87
C GLU A 66 -10.96 -19.74 -2.15
N ARG A 67 -10.80 -19.78 -0.83
CA ARG A 67 -10.38 -18.60 -0.05
C ARG A 67 -8.93 -18.20 -0.34
N SER A 68 -8.07 -19.14 -0.71
CA SER A 68 -6.68 -18.86 -1.11
C SER A 68 -6.61 -18.17 -2.47
N MET A 69 -7.61 -18.39 -3.32
CA MET A 69 -7.73 -17.78 -4.65
C MET A 69 -8.35 -16.37 -4.59
N GLN A 70 -8.93 -15.97 -3.45
CA GLN A 70 -9.55 -14.66 -3.29
C GLN A 70 -8.51 -13.57 -3.02
N LEU A 71 -8.36 -12.65 -3.97
CA LEU A 71 -7.64 -11.40 -3.72
C LEU A 71 -8.58 -10.39 -3.04
N ARG A 72 -8.39 -10.20 -1.73
CA ARG A 72 -9.07 -9.15 -0.96
C ARG A 72 -8.16 -7.95 -0.84
N PHE A 73 -8.68 -6.75 -1.08
CA PHE A 73 -7.86 -5.54 -1.07
C PHE A 73 -8.52 -4.36 -0.38
N HIS A 74 -7.65 -3.57 0.25
CA HIS A 74 -7.92 -2.18 0.61
C HIS A 74 -7.64 -1.29 -0.61
N THR A 75 -8.37 -0.18 -0.71
CA THR A 75 -8.11 0.87 -1.69
C THR A 75 -7.95 2.21 -0.98
N GLN A 76 -7.01 3.04 -1.44
CA GLN A 76 -6.88 4.44 -1.04
C GLN A 76 -6.90 5.31 -2.28
N THR A 77 -7.65 6.41 -2.28
CA THR A 77 -7.63 7.39 -3.37
C THR A 77 -6.23 8.01 -3.54
N ALA A 78 -5.91 8.58 -4.70
CA ALA A 78 -4.54 8.96 -5.02
C ALA A 78 -4.13 10.28 -4.39
N GLY A 79 -3.23 10.27 -3.40
CA GLY A 79 -2.71 11.52 -2.83
C GLY A 79 -1.99 12.37 -3.88
N VAL A 80 -1.26 11.72 -4.80
CA VAL A 80 -0.52 12.36 -5.90
C VAL A 80 -1.41 13.04 -6.95
N SER A 81 -2.72 12.76 -6.97
CA SER A 81 -3.66 13.44 -7.88
C SER A 81 -4.21 14.75 -7.29
N LEU A 82 -4.01 14.98 -5.99
CA LEU A 82 -4.58 16.11 -5.25
C LEU A 82 -3.66 17.32 -5.29
N THR A 83 -4.25 18.51 -5.33
CA THR A 83 -3.54 19.77 -5.57
C THR A 83 -3.57 20.68 -4.35
N ALA A 84 -2.50 21.47 -4.16
CA ALA A 84 -2.44 22.51 -3.14
C ALA A 84 -3.29 23.73 -3.54
N GLN A 85 -3.32 24.04 -4.84
CA GLN A 85 -4.18 25.07 -5.43
C GLN A 85 -5.62 24.54 -5.52
N GLN A 86 -6.58 25.38 -5.15
CA GLN A 86 -8.02 25.07 -5.15
C GLN A 86 -8.32 23.72 -4.45
N PRO A 87 -7.95 23.57 -3.17
CA PRO A 87 -8.03 22.29 -2.47
C PRO A 87 -9.44 21.70 -2.46
N GLU A 88 -10.51 22.50 -2.50
CA GLU A 88 -11.89 22.03 -2.60
C GLU A 88 -12.16 21.18 -3.84
N VAL A 89 -11.42 21.38 -4.93
CA VAL A 89 -11.51 20.55 -6.15
C VAL A 89 -11.08 19.11 -5.87
N ASN A 90 -10.24 18.89 -4.85
CA ASN A 90 -9.86 17.55 -4.41
C ASN A 90 -11.06 16.73 -3.90
N ILE A 91 -12.15 17.37 -3.44
CA ILE A 91 -13.39 16.66 -3.08
C ILE A 91 -13.94 15.91 -4.29
N VAL A 92 -13.93 16.55 -5.46
CA VAL A 92 -14.42 15.96 -6.72
C VAL A 92 -13.49 14.84 -7.17
N ARG A 93 -12.16 15.06 -7.13
CA ARG A 93 -11.16 14.04 -7.49
C ARG A 93 -11.32 12.79 -6.64
N THR A 94 -11.30 12.95 -5.31
CA THR A 94 -11.48 11.86 -4.36
C THR A 94 -12.83 11.15 -4.56
N ALA A 95 -13.92 11.85 -4.89
CA ALA A 95 -15.21 11.21 -5.13
C ALA A 95 -15.19 10.28 -6.35
N ILE A 96 -14.55 10.69 -7.45
CA ILE A 96 -14.41 9.87 -8.65
C ILE A 96 -13.48 8.67 -8.40
N GLU A 97 -12.36 8.88 -7.72
CA GLU A 97 -11.41 7.83 -7.37
C GLU A 97 -12.03 6.80 -6.40
N ALA A 98 -12.79 7.29 -5.41
CA ALA A 98 -13.56 6.45 -4.50
C ALA A 98 -14.59 5.59 -5.23
N LEU A 99 -15.31 6.19 -6.19
CA LEU A 99 -16.27 5.47 -7.02
C LEU A 99 -15.57 4.40 -7.86
N ALA A 100 -14.38 4.67 -8.43
CA ALA A 100 -13.59 3.67 -9.13
C ALA A 100 -13.19 2.50 -8.22
N GLY A 101 -12.79 2.78 -6.97
CA GLY A 101 -12.52 1.74 -5.97
C GLY A 101 -13.75 0.87 -5.64
N VAL A 102 -14.92 1.49 -5.52
CA VAL A 102 -16.18 0.79 -5.25
C VAL A 102 -16.61 -0.08 -6.43
N LEU A 103 -16.64 0.48 -7.64
CA LEU A 103 -16.99 -0.28 -8.86
C LEU A 103 -15.94 -1.34 -9.19
N GLY A 104 -14.69 -1.11 -8.77
CA GLY A 104 -13.61 -2.07 -8.82
C GLY A 104 -13.75 -3.24 -7.84
N GLY A 105 -14.67 -3.17 -6.87
CA GLY A 105 -14.95 -4.23 -5.91
C GLY A 105 -14.00 -4.28 -4.72
N THR A 106 -13.57 -3.14 -4.19
CA THR A 106 -12.72 -3.06 -2.98
C THR A 106 -13.44 -3.58 -1.71
N GLN A 107 -12.69 -4.13 -0.75
CA GLN A 107 -13.24 -4.62 0.54
C GLN A 107 -13.20 -3.54 1.63
N SER A 108 -12.28 -2.59 1.52
CA SER A 108 -12.23 -1.40 2.36
C SER A 108 -11.68 -0.21 1.58
N LEU A 109 -12.03 1.01 1.98
CA LEU A 109 -11.71 2.22 1.23
C LEU A 109 -11.27 3.36 2.16
N HIS A 110 -10.15 3.99 1.82
CA HIS A 110 -9.71 5.26 2.36
C HIS A 110 -9.91 6.34 1.32
N THR A 111 -10.58 7.42 1.72
CA THR A 111 -10.77 8.62 0.92
C THR A 111 -9.89 9.71 1.49
N ASN A 112 -9.00 10.27 0.68
CA ASN A 112 -8.13 11.36 1.10
C ASN A 112 -8.95 12.62 1.33
N SER A 113 -8.44 13.47 2.21
CA SER A 113 -9.06 14.75 2.50
C SER A 113 -8.63 15.82 1.50
N MET A 114 -9.39 16.90 1.44
CA MET A 114 -9.13 17.99 0.49
C MET A 114 -7.80 18.73 0.74
N ASP A 115 -7.25 18.61 1.96
CA ASP A 115 -6.00 19.20 2.46
C ASP A 115 -4.75 18.31 2.28
N GLU A 116 -4.87 17.17 1.58
CA GLU A 116 -3.79 16.17 1.41
C GLU A 116 -2.45 16.75 0.96
N ALA A 117 -2.48 17.69 -0.01
CA ALA A 117 -1.26 18.29 -0.56
C ALA A 117 -0.61 19.35 0.37
N LEU A 118 -1.24 19.66 1.51
CA LEU A 118 -0.84 20.75 2.41
C LEU A 118 -0.46 20.23 3.80
N ALA A 119 -1.29 19.38 4.39
CA ALA A 119 -1.12 18.91 5.76
C ALA A 119 -1.91 17.62 6.03
N LEU A 120 -1.75 17.07 7.24
CA LEU A 120 -2.66 16.04 7.72
C LEU A 120 -4.10 16.59 7.84
N PRO A 121 -5.13 15.72 7.70
CA PRO A 121 -6.52 16.15 7.74
C PRO A 121 -6.93 16.87 9.02
N THR A 122 -7.64 17.98 8.86
CA THR A 122 -8.48 18.54 9.93
C THR A 122 -9.74 17.68 10.18
N GLU A 123 -10.43 17.88 11.31
CA GLU A 123 -11.71 17.20 11.54
C GLU A 123 -12.75 17.50 10.45
N ARG A 124 -12.74 18.73 9.90
CA ARG A 124 -13.66 19.15 8.84
C ARG A 124 -13.37 18.40 7.54
N SER A 125 -12.11 18.38 7.11
CA SER A 125 -11.72 17.74 5.86
C SER A 125 -11.87 16.22 5.94
N ALA A 126 -11.50 15.60 7.06
CA ALA A 126 -11.72 14.18 7.33
C ALA A 126 -13.21 13.81 7.33
N ARG A 127 -14.08 14.68 7.88
CA ARG A 127 -15.54 14.45 7.84
C ARG A 127 -16.07 14.47 6.41
N ILE A 128 -15.58 15.38 5.56
CA ILE A 128 -15.97 15.43 4.14
C ILE A 128 -15.52 14.14 3.44
N ALA A 129 -14.27 13.71 3.64
CA ALA A 129 -13.77 12.45 3.09
C ALA A 129 -14.65 11.25 3.48
N LEU A 130 -15.09 11.18 4.74
CA LEU A 130 -16.04 10.15 5.20
C LEU A 130 -17.42 10.29 4.52
N ARG A 131 -17.94 11.52 4.38
CA ARG A 131 -19.23 11.77 3.72
C ARG A 131 -19.19 11.36 2.26
N THR A 132 -18.06 11.50 1.56
CA THR A 132 -17.88 10.99 0.20
C THR A 132 -18.20 9.50 0.10
N GLN A 133 -17.66 8.68 1.01
CA GLN A 133 -17.96 7.24 1.02
C GLN A 133 -19.44 6.97 1.33
N GLN A 134 -20.04 7.72 2.26
CA GLN A 134 -21.43 7.56 2.64
C GLN A 134 -22.39 7.93 1.51
N VAL A 135 -22.12 9.01 0.77
CA VAL A 135 -22.90 9.38 -0.42
C VAL A 135 -22.82 8.27 -1.46
N ILE A 136 -21.62 7.75 -1.76
CA ILE A 136 -21.47 6.64 -2.71
C ILE A 136 -22.27 5.41 -2.22
N ALA A 137 -22.12 5.02 -0.96
CA ALA A 137 -22.76 3.82 -0.42
C ALA A 137 -24.30 3.92 -0.35
N TYR A 138 -24.85 5.08 0.00
CA TYR A 138 -26.27 5.21 0.37
C TYR A 138 -27.12 6.00 -0.62
N GLU A 139 -26.54 6.81 -1.51
CA GLU A 139 -27.31 7.68 -2.43
C GLU A 139 -27.16 7.30 -3.91
N THR A 140 -26.02 6.72 -4.31
CA THR A 140 -25.75 6.45 -5.74
C THR A 140 -26.30 5.12 -6.27
N ASN A 141 -26.76 4.24 -5.39
CA ASN A 141 -27.23 2.87 -5.68
C ASN A 141 -26.20 1.91 -6.30
N VAL A 142 -24.93 2.32 -6.47
CA VAL A 142 -23.90 1.48 -7.12
C VAL A 142 -23.55 0.22 -6.34
N ALA A 143 -23.88 0.17 -5.04
CA ALA A 143 -23.69 -1.01 -4.20
C ALA A 143 -24.74 -2.12 -4.39
N HIS A 144 -25.81 -1.87 -5.16
CA HIS A 144 -26.92 -2.83 -5.30
C HIS A 144 -26.74 -3.86 -6.42
N VAL A 145 -25.78 -3.66 -7.33
CA VAL A 145 -25.46 -4.60 -8.41
C VAL A 145 -23.99 -4.98 -8.30
N ALA A 146 -23.69 -6.27 -8.21
CA ALA A 146 -22.33 -6.76 -8.18
C ALA A 146 -21.68 -6.64 -9.57
N ASP A 147 -20.46 -6.10 -9.63
CA ASP A 147 -19.69 -5.83 -10.86
C ASP A 147 -20.57 -5.20 -11.96
N PRO A 148 -21.16 -3.99 -11.74
CA PRO A 148 -22.14 -3.42 -12.67
C PRO A 148 -21.56 -3.05 -14.04
N LEU A 149 -20.22 -3.07 -14.18
CA LEU A 149 -19.51 -2.85 -15.43
C LEU A 149 -19.17 -4.16 -16.17
N GLY A 150 -19.52 -5.32 -15.59
CA GLY A 150 -19.34 -6.63 -16.22
C GLY A 150 -20.08 -6.70 -17.56
N GLY A 151 -19.36 -7.16 -18.59
CA GLY A 151 -19.86 -7.21 -19.97
C GLY A 151 -19.71 -5.91 -20.76
N SER A 152 -19.22 -4.82 -20.16
CA SER A 152 -18.84 -3.62 -20.92
C SER A 152 -17.66 -3.92 -21.83
N TYR A 153 -17.85 -3.81 -23.16
CA TYR A 153 -16.80 -4.12 -24.15
C TYR A 153 -15.48 -3.42 -23.85
N TYR A 154 -15.53 -2.15 -23.43
CA TYR A 154 -14.33 -1.38 -23.13
C TYR A 154 -13.63 -1.86 -21.84
N VAL A 155 -14.39 -2.06 -20.76
CA VAL A 155 -13.80 -2.46 -19.47
C VAL A 155 -13.26 -3.88 -19.53
N GLU A 156 -13.94 -4.79 -20.22
CA GLU A 156 -13.46 -6.16 -20.42
C GLU A 156 -12.16 -6.18 -21.24
N ALA A 157 -12.12 -5.48 -22.39
CA ALA A 157 -10.91 -5.40 -23.20
C ALA A 157 -9.73 -4.76 -22.45
N LEU A 158 -9.99 -3.71 -21.65
CA LEU A 158 -8.97 -3.07 -20.84
C LEU A 158 -8.49 -3.98 -19.70
N THR A 159 -9.38 -4.79 -19.12
CA THR A 159 -9.03 -5.79 -18.10
C THR A 159 -8.13 -6.87 -18.68
N ASP A 160 -8.43 -7.35 -19.90
CA ASP A 160 -7.60 -8.33 -20.61
C ASP A 160 -6.23 -7.76 -20.97
N GLU A 161 -6.16 -6.52 -21.43
CA GLU A 161 -4.89 -5.87 -21.76
C GLU A 161 -4.02 -5.63 -20.51
N MET A 162 -4.64 -5.24 -19.38
CA MET A 162 -3.96 -5.08 -18.10
C MET A 162 -3.30 -6.38 -17.64
N GLU A 163 -4.03 -7.49 -17.78
CA GLU A 163 -3.51 -8.81 -17.45
C GLU A 163 -2.37 -9.23 -18.37
N ARG A 164 -2.54 -9.07 -19.69
CA ARG A 164 -1.52 -9.41 -20.66
C ARG A 164 -0.20 -8.69 -20.37
N ARG A 165 -0.25 -7.38 -20.08
CA ARG A 165 0.94 -6.58 -19.71
C ARG A 165 1.53 -6.97 -18.35
N ALA A 166 0.69 -7.37 -17.39
CA ALA A 166 1.18 -7.83 -16.09
C ALA A 166 1.94 -9.15 -16.23
N GLU A 167 1.46 -10.08 -17.05
CA GLU A 167 2.14 -11.35 -17.34
C GLU A 167 3.49 -11.14 -18.04
N GLU A 168 3.64 -10.13 -18.91
CA GLU A 168 4.95 -9.76 -19.48
C GLU A 168 5.95 -9.33 -18.38
N ILE A 169 5.48 -8.58 -17.38
CA ILE A 169 6.29 -8.17 -16.24
C ILE A 169 6.64 -9.38 -15.37
N PHE A 170 5.68 -10.28 -15.10
CA PHE A 170 5.96 -11.49 -14.34
C PHE A 170 6.97 -12.39 -15.04
N ALA A 171 6.87 -12.56 -16.35
CA ALA A 171 7.84 -13.32 -17.13
C ALA A 171 9.26 -12.75 -16.98
N LYS A 172 9.41 -11.42 -16.94
CA LYS A 172 10.71 -10.79 -16.70
C LYS A 172 11.23 -11.04 -15.29
N ILE A 173 10.36 -10.98 -14.28
CA ILE A 173 10.74 -11.25 -12.89
C ILE A 173 11.10 -12.73 -12.70
N ASP A 174 10.32 -13.63 -13.27
CA ASP A 174 10.58 -15.08 -13.28
C ASP A 174 11.92 -15.40 -13.96
N GLU A 175 12.24 -14.75 -15.09
CA GLU A 175 13.54 -14.86 -15.75
C GLU A 175 14.70 -14.40 -14.85
N MET A 176 14.58 -13.23 -14.20
CA MET A 176 15.59 -12.72 -13.26
C MET A 176 15.80 -13.68 -12.08
N GLY A 177 14.73 -14.32 -11.61
CA GLY A 177 14.76 -15.26 -10.49
C GLY A 177 14.99 -16.73 -10.89
N HIS A 178 15.34 -17.01 -12.15
CA HIS A 178 15.51 -18.37 -12.66
C HIS A 178 14.33 -19.31 -12.36
N GLY A 179 13.11 -18.82 -12.50
CA GLY A 179 11.88 -19.56 -12.23
C GLY A 179 11.32 -19.38 -10.80
N SER A 180 11.88 -18.50 -9.98
CA SER A 180 11.33 -18.11 -8.68
C SER A 180 10.91 -16.65 -8.68
N MET A 181 9.67 -16.37 -8.28
CA MET A 181 9.21 -14.99 -8.07
C MET A 181 9.91 -14.35 -6.88
N LEU A 182 10.23 -15.12 -5.82
CA LEU A 182 10.97 -14.63 -4.67
C LEU A 182 12.37 -14.14 -5.07
N GLU A 183 13.17 -15.00 -5.69
CA GLU A 183 14.52 -14.63 -6.13
C GLU A 183 14.48 -13.50 -7.16
N GLY A 184 13.51 -13.53 -8.09
CA GLY A 184 13.35 -12.49 -9.10
C GLY A 184 13.02 -11.12 -8.50
N CYS A 185 12.20 -11.09 -7.44
CA CYS A 185 11.93 -9.88 -6.69
C CYS A 185 13.17 -9.40 -5.91
N ILE A 186 13.95 -10.30 -5.31
CA ILE A 186 15.19 -9.92 -4.59
C ILE A 186 16.19 -9.31 -5.57
N VAL A 187 16.48 -9.99 -6.68
CA VAL A 187 17.37 -9.48 -7.73
C VAL A 187 16.87 -8.15 -8.28
N GLY A 188 15.58 -8.02 -8.57
CA GLY A 188 15.01 -6.78 -9.07
C GLY A 188 15.09 -5.61 -8.07
N ILE A 189 15.11 -5.88 -6.76
CA ILE A 189 15.34 -4.87 -5.71
C ILE A 189 16.83 -4.50 -5.66
N ASP A 190 17.72 -5.49 -5.63
CA ASP A 190 19.17 -5.29 -5.53
C ASP A 190 19.74 -4.55 -6.75
N GLU A 191 19.18 -4.80 -7.94
CA GLU A 191 19.55 -4.12 -9.19
C GLU A 191 18.78 -2.80 -9.42
N ASN A 192 17.97 -2.34 -8.45
CA ASN A 192 17.11 -1.15 -8.55
C ASN A 192 16.17 -1.18 -9.78
N TRP A 193 15.81 -2.35 -10.28
CA TRP A 193 14.95 -2.50 -11.47
C TRP A 193 13.53 -1.98 -11.21
N PHE A 194 12.96 -2.29 -10.04
CA PHE A 194 11.63 -1.78 -9.67
C PHE A 194 11.65 -0.26 -9.50
N GLN A 195 12.63 0.25 -8.75
CA GLN A 195 12.80 1.67 -8.44
C GLN A 195 13.02 2.49 -9.72
N GLY A 196 13.92 2.02 -10.61
CA GLY A 196 14.18 2.66 -11.89
C GLY A 196 12.92 2.75 -12.75
N ARG A 197 12.14 1.68 -12.86
CA ARG A 197 10.88 1.67 -13.63
C ARG A 197 9.82 2.61 -13.05
N ILE A 198 9.74 2.72 -11.73
CA ILE A 198 8.85 3.68 -11.05
C ILE A 198 9.33 5.11 -11.33
N ALA A 199 10.65 5.36 -11.26
CA ALA A 199 11.24 6.67 -11.53
C ALA A 199 11.03 7.10 -12.98
N ASP A 200 11.24 6.20 -13.95
CA ASP A 200 10.97 6.45 -15.37
C ASP A 200 9.49 6.84 -15.59
N SER A 201 8.57 6.10 -14.97
CA SER A 201 7.14 6.41 -15.06
C SER A 201 6.79 7.76 -14.45
N ALA A 202 7.40 8.12 -13.32
CA ALA A 202 7.21 9.42 -12.69
C ALA A 202 7.77 10.55 -13.55
N TYR A 203 8.96 10.36 -14.13
CA TYR A 203 9.60 11.31 -15.03
C TYR A 203 8.76 11.52 -16.30
N ASP A 204 8.24 10.46 -16.90
CA ASP A 204 7.36 10.54 -18.07
C ASP A 204 6.08 11.31 -17.79
N LEU A 205 5.48 11.08 -16.62
CA LEU A 205 4.30 11.81 -16.17
C LEU A 205 4.60 13.31 -16.01
N GLU A 206 5.71 13.64 -15.34
CA GLU A 206 6.14 15.02 -15.13
C GLU A 206 6.44 15.72 -16.47
N ARG A 207 7.09 15.03 -17.41
CA ARG A 207 7.30 15.59 -18.75
C ARG A 207 5.98 15.82 -19.50
N ALA A 208 5.00 14.93 -19.35
CA ALA A 208 3.68 15.10 -19.97
C ALA A 208 2.93 16.33 -19.41
N PHE A 209 3.06 16.60 -18.10
CA PHE A 209 2.54 17.84 -17.50
C PHE A 209 3.24 19.07 -18.06
N ASN A 210 4.58 19.07 -18.10
CA ASN A 210 5.36 20.19 -18.61
C ASN A 210 5.14 20.47 -20.11
N ARG A 211 4.83 19.44 -20.91
CA ARG A 211 4.42 19.59 -22.32
C ARG A 211 2.97 20.02 -22.50
N GLY A 212 2.18 20.08 -21.42
CA GLY A 212 0.75 20.44 -21.48
C GLY A 212 -0.16 19.35 -22.05
N GLU A 213 0.34 18.11 -22.18
CA GLU A 213 -0.42 16.95 -22.67
C GLU A 213 -1.46 16.48 -21.64
N ARG A 214 -1.20 16.74 -20.35
CA ARG A 214 -2.13 16.49 -19.26
C ARG A 214 -2.53 17.80 -18.60
N THR A 215 -3.83 18.04 -18.53
CA THR A 215 -4.39 19.21 -17.86
C THR A 215 -4.66 18.90 -16.39
N ILE A 216 -4.16 19.77 -15.49
CA ILE A 216 -4.47 19.74 -14.07
C ILE A 216 -5.29 21.00 -13.74
N VAL A 217 -6.58 20.80 -13.44
CA VAL A 217 -7.50 21.88 -13.09
C VAL A 217 -7.00 22.62 -11.84
N GLY A 218 -6.92 23.95 -11.90
CA GLY A 218 -6.40 24.80 -10.82
C GLY A 218 -4.88 24.94 -10.79
N VAL A 219 -4.14 24.17 -11.59
CA VAL A 219 -2.65 24.20 -11.59
C VAL A 219 -2.10 24.58 -12.96
N SER A 220 -2.52 23.88 -14.03
CA SER A 220 -2.04 24.14 -15.39
C SER A 220 -3.07 24.89 -16.25
N LYS A 221 -4.37 24.75 -15.94
CA LYS A 221 -5.48 25.48 -16.58
C LYS A 221 -6.57 25.77 -15.55
N PHE A 222 -7.45 26.72 -15.86
CA PHE A 222 -8.55 27.16 -14.99
C PHE A 222 -8.00 27.72 -13.66
N LEU A 223 -7.17 28.75 -13.77
CA LEU A 223 -6.38 29.29 -12.66
C LEU A 223 -7.13 30.36 -11.87
N GLU A 224 -8.31 30.77 -12.33
CA GLU A 224 -9.16 31.72 -11.65
C GLU A 224 -9.49 31.22 -10.22
N GLY A 225 -9.31 32.09 -9.21
CA GLY A 225 -9.52 31.74 -7.80
C GLY A 225 -8.25 31.30 -7.03
N ASN A 226 -7.10 31.15 -7.70
CA ASN A 226 -5.84 30.79 -7.03
C ASN A 226 -5.27 31.86 -6.09
N GLU A 227 -5.80 33.08 -6.15
CA GLU A 227 -5.40 34.21 -5.29
C GLU A 227 -6.25 34.31 -4.01
N GLU A 228 -7.26 33.45 -3.84
CA GLU A 228 -8.12 33.43 -2.66
C GLU A 228 -7.41 32.88 -1.40
N ASP A 229 -7.97 33.17 -0.22
CA ASP A 229 -7.37 32.83 1.08
C ASP A 229 -7.08 31.33 1.23
N GLN A 230 -5.94 31.01 1.84
CA GLN A 230 -5.50 29.64 2.07
C GLN A 230 -6.35 28.93 3.14
N MET A 231 -6.65 27.66 2.89
CA MET A 231 -7.38 26.79 3.83
C MET A 231 -6.64 26.59 5.16
N ASP A 232 -7.38 26.57 6.27
CA ASP A 232 -6.85 26.22 7.58
C ASP A 232 -6.33 24.76 7.61
N THR A 233 -5.06 24.59 7.95
CA THR A 233 -4.40 23.28 8.05
C THR A 233 -4.17 22.84 9.48
N LEU A 234 -4.15 21.53 9.74
CA LEU A 234 -3.73 20.98 11.03
C LEU A 234 -2.26 21.32 11.31
N LYS A 235 -1.98 21.86 12.51
CA LYS A 235 -0.62 22.17 12.96
C LYS A 235 -0.20 21.23 14.09
N ILE A 236 0.85 20.47 13.85
CA ILE A 236 1.48 19.63 14.88
C ILE A 236 2.46 20.48 15.68
N THR A 237 2.39 20.40 17.01
CA THR A 237 3.24 21.19 17.91
C THR A 237 4.25 20.31 18.64
N ASN A 238 5.31 20.91 19.17
CA ASN A 238 6.31 20.20 19.97
C ASN A 238 5.78 19.71 21.35
N ALA A 239 4.53 20.02 21.70
CA ALA A 239 3.92 19.54 22.94
C ALA A 239 3.81 18.01 22.97
N ASP A 240 3.55 17.38 21.82
CA ASP A 240 3.44 15.92 21.71
C ASP A 240 4.78 15.22 21.97
N GLU A 241 5.89 15.78 21.50
CA GLU A 241 7.24 15.27 21.81
C GLU A 241 7.49 15.29 23.32
N LYS A 242 7.20 16.43 23.97
CA LYS A 242 7.37 16.58 25.42
C LYS A 242 6.55 15.54 26.18
N LYS A 243 5.26 15.40 25.85
CA LYS A 243 4.36 14.42 26.45
C LYS A 243 4.85 12.99 26.24
N GLN A 244 5.34 12.66 25.05
CA GLN A 244 5.84 11.33 24.74
C GLN A 244 7.14 11.02 25.50
N ARG A 245 8.04 12.00 25.67
CA ARG A 245 9.27 11.85 26.48
C ARG A 245 8.96 11.64 27.96
N GLU A 246 8.01 12.38 28.50
CA GLU A 246 7.55 12.20 29.88
C GLU A 246 6.96 10.79 30.09
N ARG A 247 6.09 10.34 29.17
CA ARG A 247 5.52 8.98 29.22
C ARG A 247 6.60 7.90 29.11
N LEU A 248 7.56 8.06 28.20
CA LEU A 248 8.68 7.14 28.04
C LEU A 248 9.54 7.08 29.31
N SER A 249 9.79 8.22 29.96
CA SER A 249 10.55 8.28 31.21
C SER A 249 9.85 7.51 32.33
N SER A 250 8.54 7.69 32.50
CA SER A 250 7.76 6.93 33.50
C SER A 250 7.79 5.43 33.21
N VAL A 251 7.51 5.02 31.97
CA VAL A 251 7.58 3.59 31.60
C VAL A 251 8.95 2.98 31.92
N LYS A 252 10.05 3.70 31.64
CA LYS A 252 11.41 3.21 31.94
C LYS A 252 11.74 3.21 33.43
N GLN A 253 11.16 4.10 34.23
CA GLN A 253 11.37 4.14 35.68
C GLN A 253 10.57 3.05 36.40
N ASP A 254 9.37 2.74 35.92
CA ASP A 254 8.42 1.85 36.61
C ASP A 254 8.57 0.38 36.21
N ARG A 255 9.18 0.09 35.05
CA ARG A 255 9.34 -1.29 34.55
C ARG A 255 10.40 -2.07 35.33
N ASN A 256 10.29 -3.40 35.27
CA ASN A 256 11.33 -4.29 35.76
C ASN A 256 12.49 -4.37 34.75
N GLU A 257 13.58 -3.66 35.01
CA GLU A 257 14.72 -3.59 34.09
C GLU A 257 15.40 -4.95 33.87
N ALA A 258 15.45 -5.82 34.88
CA ALA A 258 16.03 -7.16 34.71
C ALA A 258 15.18 -8.01 33.75
N ALA A 259 13.85 -7.97 33.88
CA ALA A 259 12.96 -8.68 32.98
C ALA A 259 13.03 -8.15 31.53
N VAL A 260 13.24 -6.85 31.36
CA VAL A 260 13.48 -6.24 30.04
C VAL A 260 14.77 -6.75 29.43
N GLN A 261 15.87 -6.74 30.20
CA GLN A 261 17.16 -7.21 29.71
C GLN A 261 17.09 -8.69 29.31
N ASP A 262 16.48 -9.54 30.15
CA ASP A 262 16.29 -10.97 29.86
C ASP A 262 15.49 -11.19 28.56
N ALA A 263 14.42 -10.40 28.34
CA ALA A 263 13.62 -10.49 27.13
C ALA A 263 14.38 -10.02 25.87
N LEU A 264 15.18 -8.96 25.99
CA LEU A 264 16.01 -8.46 24.89
C LEU A 264 17.17 -9.41 24.56
N ASP A 265 17.79 -10.04 25.57
CA ASP A 265 18.84 -11.04 25.38
C ASP A 265 18.29 -12.29 24.68
N ARG A 266 17.09 -12.72 25.07
CA ARG A 266 16.37 -13.77 24.34
C ARG A 266 16.08 -13.37 22.90
N LEU A 267 15.56 -12.16 22.66
CA LEU A 267 15.31 -11.66 21.31
C LEU A 267 16.59 -11.65 20.46
N ALA A 268 17.71 -11.20 21.02
CA ALA A 268 19.00 -11.23 20.33
C ALA A 268 19.43 -12.66 19.97
N LYS A 269 19.28 -13.61 20.90
CA LYS A 269 19.60 -15.01 20.69
C LYS A 269 18.72 -15.63 19.60
N ASP A 270 17.42 -15.44 19.71
CA ASP A 270 16.44 -15.97 18.76
C ASP A 270 16.66 -15.37 17.36
N ALA A 271 17.06 -14.09 17.26
CA ALA A 271 17.37 -13.41 16.00
C ALA A 271 18.57 -13.98 15.23
N VAL A 272 19.48 -14.70 15.87
CA VAL A 272 20.63 -15.34 15.18
C VAL A 272 20.20 -16.60 14.42
N ASP A 273 19.13 -17.27 14.85
CA ASP A 273 18.67 -18.52 14.26
C ASP A 273 17.55 -18.27 13.23
N THR A 274 17.83 -18.57 11.96
CA THR A 274 16.89 -18.34 10.85
C THR A 274 15.64 -19.21 10.92
N GLU A 275 15.66 -20.29 11.71
CA GLU A 275 14.53 -21.20 11.89
C GLU A 275 13.60 -20.77 13.04
N VAL A 276 14.00 -19.78 13.84
CA VAL A 276 13.24 -19.33 15.01
C VAL A 276 12.30 -18.18 14.64
N ASN A 277 11.01 -18.36 14.96
CA ASN A 277 10.04 -17.28 14.85
C ASN A 277 10.26 -16.24 15.95
N LEU A 278 10.48 -14.99 15.56
CA LEU A 278 10.74 -13.87 16.49
C LEU A 278 9.48 -13.30 17.15
N MET A 279 8.28 -13.57 16.62
CA MET A 279 7.04 -12.98 17.14
C MET A 279 6.80 -13.28 18.63
N PRO A 280 6.99 -14.51 19.14
CA PRO A 280 6.91 -14.77 20.58
C PRO A 280 7.88 -13.91 21.40
N ALA A 281 9.14 -13.78 20.98
CA ALA A 281 10.13 -12.96 21.69
C ALA A 281 9.77 -11.47 21.67
N LEU A 282 9.24 -10.96 20.55
CA LEU A 282 8.75 -9.58 20.43
C LEU A 282 7.54 -9.31 21.32
N ILE A 283 6.60 -10.25 21.41
CA ILE A 283 5.43 -10.16 22.32
C ILE A 283 5.90 -10.16 23.78
N ASP A 284 6.82 -11.06 24.13
CA ASP A 284 7.37 -11.14 25.49
C ASP A 284 8.10 -9.84 25.87
N ALA A 285 8.93 -9.30 24.97
CA ALA A 285 9.59 -8.01 25.15
C ALA A 285 8.57 -6.87 25.34
N SER A 286 7.50 -6.84 24.54
CA SER A 286 6.43 -5.86 24.72
C SER A 286 5.70 -6.00 26.06
N ASN A 287 5.47 -7.22 26.54
CA ASN A 287 4.77 -7.49 27.81
C ASN A 287 5.57 -7.00 29.03
N VAL A 288 6.90 -6.98 28.93
CA VAL A 288 7.78 -6.44 29.97
C VAL A 288 8.11 -4.96 29.77
N TYR A 289 7.39 -4.26 28.88
CA TYR A 289 7.58 -2.84 28.57
C TYR A 289 8.97 -2.51 27.99
N ALA A 290 9.56 -3.44 27.23
CA ALA A 290 10.60 -3.07 26.28
C ALA A 290 10.01 -2.11 25.24
N THR A 291 10.77 -1.09 24.87
CA THR A 291 10.33 -0.10 23.90
C THR A 291 10.57 -0.61 22.48
N VAL A 292 9.84 -0.05 21.51
CA VAL A 292 10.09 -0.32 20.08
C VAL A 292 11.56 -0.01 19.73
N GLY A 293 12.11 1.09 20.25
CA GLY A 293 13.51 1.45 20.01
C GLY A 293 14.49 0.42 20.54
N GLU A 294 14.27 -0.15 21.73
CA GLU A 294 15.11 -1.21 22.30
C GLU A 294 15.01 -2.49 21.48
N MET A 295 13.80 -2.97 21.16
CA MET A 295 13.61 -4.16 20.33
C MET A 295 14.27 -4.02 18.96
N MET A 296 14.09 -2.87 18.29
CA MET A 296 14.70 -2.60 16.99
C MET A 296 16.23 -2.49 17.06
N ASN A 297 16.79 -1.89 18.12
CA ASN A 297 18.23 -1.81 18.29
C ASN A 297 18.86 -3.18 18.58
N THR A 298 18.19 -4.03 19.35
CA THR A 298 18.60 -5.42 19.59
C THR A 298 18.67 -6.19 18.27
N MET A 299 17.62 -6.15 17.45
CA MET A 299 17.63 -6.83 16.15
C MET A 299 18.65 -6.21 15.18
N ALA A 300 18.84 -4.88 15.21
CA ALA A 300 19.86 -4.22 14.40
C ALA A 300 21.29 -4.63 14.79
N GLY A 301 21.54 -5.05 16.04
CA GLY A 301 22.82 -5.62 16.45
C GLY A 301 23.15 -6.96 15.78
N VAL A 302 22.13 -7.69 15.33
CA VAL A 302 22.28 -9.00 14.65
C VAL A 302 22.22 -8.84 13.13
N PHE A 303 21.22 -8.13 12.62
CA PHE A 303 20.96 -8.01 11.17
C PHE A 303 21.70 -6.84 10.51
N GLY A 304 22.20 -5.90 11.30
CA GLY A 304 22.65 -4.60 10.80
C GLY A 304 21.49 -3.68 10.42
N ARG A 305 21.80 -2.64 9.65
CA ARG A 305 20.81 -1.69 9.11
C ARG A 305 21.02 -1.60 7.61
N HIS A 306 19.93 -1.76 6.87
CA HIS A 306 19.95 -1.58 5.41
C HIS A 306 20.27 -0.12 5.06
N VAL A 307 21.08 0.06 4.01
CA VAL A 307 21.39 1.36 3.40
C VAL A 307 21.21 1.18 1.90
N GLU A 308 20.34 1.99 1.30
CA GLU A 308 20.14 1.99 -0.14
C GLU A 308 21.42 2.44 -0.85
N VAL A 309 21.74 1.80 -1.97
CA VAL A 309 22.79 2.27 -2.89
C VAL A 309 22.08 3.05 -4.00
N PRO A 310 22.18 4.39 -4.02
CA PRO A 310 21.49 5.18 -5.03
C PRO A 310 22.05 4.89 -6.41
N THR A 311 21.21 4.49 -7.36
CA THR A 311 21.51 4.53 -8.80
C THR A 311 21.04 5.87 -9.35
N ILE A 312 21.98 6.65 -9.90
CA ILE A 312 21.74 7.90 -10.63
C ILE A 312 21.48 7.58 -12.10
#